data_AF-A0A956JJE4-F1
#
_entry.id   AF-A0A956JJE4-F1
#
_cell.length_a   1.000
_cell.length_b   1.000
_cell.length_c   1.000
_cell.angle_alpha   90.00
_cell.angle_beta   90.00
_cell.angle_gamma   90.00
#
_symmetry.space_group_name_H-M   'P 1'
#
loop_
_entity.id
_entity.type
_entity.pdbx_description
1 polymer ?
#
loop_
_entity_poly.entity_id
_entity_poly.type
_entity_poly.pdbx_seq_one_letter_code
_entity_poly.pdbx_strand_id
1 'polypeptide(L)'
;MDEAPAPSGGAEPSAESDVAAATDERGAGDEDEDEKEKKEAEPVDPLVALRDATPRCDPAAKHCFGLFVHVVVDDEGAPVQSLEWVTAQIAGAQDRFAEAADASFEVVEVEPLAAAHRDIVSRLDRDKLGRPHFSRGVVHVFVVGSLADVDGPGEIRGVHWRDRANTARRWVILSSIAGSLTLTHELGHFFSLPHSRYAGSLMNKQPGGPPFAERRFHAKEAAKMRRAKAAMIGDGTLVPRAAAKPAEPGPAAEP
;
A
#
# COMPACT_ATOMS: atom_id res chain seq x y z
N MET A 1 -22.65 -0.11 -56.88
CA MET A 1 -22.12 1.07 -57.58
C MET A 1 -21.00 1.60 -56.70
N ASP A 2 -19.79 1.59 -57.26
CA ASP A 2 -18.52 2.18 -56.78
C ASP A 2 -17.99 1.61 -55.44
N GLU A 3 -16.95 0.76 -55.35
CA GLU A 3 -15.66 0.61 -56.06
C GLU A 3 -14.84 1.91 -56.19
N ALA A 4 -13.84 2.09 -55.32
CA ALA A 4 -12.52 2.66 -55.64
C ALA A 4 -11.61 2.78 -54.39
N PRO A 5 -10.27 2.81 -54.56
CA PRO A 5 -9.29 2.18 -53.65
C PRO A 5 -8.27 3.15 -52.98
N ALA A 6 -7.39 2.57 -52.16
CA ALA A 6 -6.17 3.18 -51.59
C ALA A 6 -5.08 3.48 -52.66
N PRO A 7 -4.13 4.40 -52.38
CA PRO A 7 -2.70 4.02 -52.27
C PRO A 7 -1.92 4.81 -51.18
N SER A 8 -0.97 4.23 -50.44
CA SER A 8 0.44 3.91 -50.77
C SER A 8 1.37 5.12 -51.01
N GLY A 9 2.38 5.27 -50.15
CA GLY A 9 3.61 6.06 -50.35
C GLY A 9 4.22 6.43 -48.99
N GLY A 10 5.51 6.32 -48.69
CA GLY A 10 6.69 5.95 -49.46
C GLY A 10 7.94 6.29 -48.62
N ALA A 11 8.92 5.40 -48.68
CA ALA A 11 10.38 5.54 -48.53
C ALA A 11 11.06 6.47 -47.50
N GLU A 12 12.09 5.85 -46.91
CA GLU A 12 13.21 6.21 -46.03
C GLU A 12 14.20 7.31 -46.57
N PRO A 13 15.49 7.36 -46.15
CA PRO A 13 16.06 8.13 -45.04
C PRO A 13 17.14 9.13 -45.54
N SER A 14 17.79 9.92 -44.68
CA SER A 14 19.15 10.47 -44.90
C SER A 14 19.63 11.33 -43.73
N ALA A 15 20.85 11.03 -43.25
CA ALA A 15 22.04 11.91 -43.32
C ALA A 15 22.92 11.81 -42.08
N GLU A 16 24.11 11.28 -42.30
CA GLU A 16 25.31 11.29 -41.47
C GLU A 16 25.89 12.71 -41.32
N SER A 17 26.67 12.94 -40.26
CA SER A 17 27.76 13.94 -40.24
C SER A 17 28.72 13.69 -39.07
N ASP A 18 29.86 13.07 -39.38
CA ASP A 18 31.09 13.10 -38.59
C ASP A 18 31.81 14.46 -38.73
N VAL A 19 32.32 15.03 -37.63
CA VAL A 19 33.51 15.92 -37.64
C VAL A 19 34.35 15.70 -36.37
N ALA A 20 35.66 15.60 -36.58
CA ALA A 20 36.70 15.21 -35.65
C ALA A 20 37.46 16.38 -34.97
N ALA A 21 38.33 15.99 -34.03
CA ALA A 21 39.60 16.62 -33.58
C ALA A 21 39.52 17.90 -32.72
N ALA A 22 40.43 18.26 -31.82
CA ALA A 22 41.57 17.65 -31.10
C ALA A 22 42.15 18.76 -30.16
N THR A 23 43.15 18.41 -29.32
CA THR A 23 44.10 19.26 -28.52
C THR A 23 43.63 19.72 -27.12
N ASP A 24 44.23 19.24 -26.02
CA ASP A 24 45.56 19.49 -25.40
C ASP A 24 45.58 20.79 -24.59
N GLU A 25 45.76 20.70 -23.26
CA GLU A 25 46.85 21.36 -22.54
C GLU A 25 46.84 21.05 -21.03
N ARG A 26 48.04 21.11 -20.46
CA ARG A 26 48.47 20.69 -19.13
C ARG A 26 48.13 21.72 -18.06
N GLY A 27 47.85 21.27 -16.84
CA GLY A 27 47.83 22.11 -15.65
C GLY A 27 48.05 21.27 -14.38
N ALA A 28 49.28 21.31 -13.85
CA ALA A 28 49.65 20.75 -12.57
C ALA A 28 49.33 21.76 -11.44
N GLY A 29 48.72 21.28 -10.36
CA GLY A 29 48.46 22.04 -9.14
C GLY A 29 48.17 21.08 -8.00
N ASP A 30 49.21 20.80 -7.22
CA ASP A 30 49.17 20.19 -5.88
C ASP A 30 48.35 21.09 -4.94
N GLU A 31 47.22 20.58 -4.42
CA GLU A 31 46.70 20.95 -3.10
C GLU A 31 46.18 19.66 -2.43
N ASP A 32 47.00 19.12 -1.53
CA ASP A 32 46.64 18.12 -0.52
C ASP A 32 45.53 18.70 0.37
N GLU A 33 44.27 18.42 0.04
CA GLU A 33 43.16 18.52 0.98
C GLU A 33 42.70 17.09 1.33
N ASP A 34 42.72 16.79 2.63
CA ASP A 34 42.14 15.61 3.27
C ASP A 34 40.65 15.46 2.88
N GLU A 35 40.38 14.94 1.68
CA GLU A 35 39.08 14.45 1.28
C GLU A 35 38.78 13.19 2.11
N LYS A 36 38.20 13.42 3.29
CA LYS A 36 37.36 12.43 3.97
C LYS A 36 36.25 12.06 3.00
N GLU A 37 36.54 11.04 2.19
CA GLU A 37 35.63 10.37 1.28
C GLU A 37 34.39 9.99 2.09
N LYS A 38 33.36 10.86 2.03
CA LYS A 38 32.03 10.56 2.55
C LYS A 38 31.56 9.41 1.71
N LYS A 39 31.74 8.20 2.23
CA LYS A 39 31.14 6.99 1.69
C LYS A 39 29.63 7.23 1.65
N GLU A 40 29.14 7.68 0.51
CA GLU A 40 27.72 7.88 0.26
C GLU A 40 27.06 6.52 0.53
N ALA A 41 26.18 6.49 1.53
CA ALA A 41 25.47 5.26 1.86
C ALA A 41 24.70 4.83 0.60
N GLU A 42 24.84 3.56 0.22
CA GLU A 42 24.10 3.03 -0.93
C GLU A 42 22.59 3.30 -0.74
N PRO A 43 21.88 3.69 -1.80
CA PRO A 43 20.46 4.01 -1.71
C PRO A 43 19.71 2.77 -1.20
N VAL A 44 19.19 2.87 0.02
CA VAL A 44 18.32 1.84 0.59
C VAL A 44 17.06 1.79 -0.27
N ASP A 45 16.69 0.59 -0.74
CA ASP A 45 15.44 0.37 -1.44
C ASP A 45 14.28 0.92 -0.58
N PRO A 46 13.54 1.95 -1.05
CA PRO A 46 12.51 2.61 -0.26
C PRO A 46 11.40 1.65 0.20
N LEU A 47 11.18 0.53 -0.50
CA LEU A 47 10.20 -0.48 -0.12
C LEU A 47 10.70 -1.41 0.99
N VAL A 48 12.00 -1.70 1.02
CA VAL A 48 12.62 -2.42 2.15
C VAL A 48 12.56 -1.56 3.40
N ALA A 49 12.90 -0.27 3.29
CA ALA A 49 12.76 0.68 4.38
C ALA A 49 11.31 0.74 4.90
N LEU A 50 10.33 0.60 4.00
CA LEU A 50 8.92 0.57 4.38
C LEU A 50 8.56 -0.61 5.26
N ARG A 51 8.96 -1.82 4.88
CA ARG A 51 8.72 -3.01 5.70
C ARG A 51 9.30 -2.85 7.11
N ASP A 52 10.50 -2.28 7.20
CA ASP A 52 11.26 -2.29 8.45
C ASP A 52 10.91 -1.13 9.39
N ALA A 53 10.45 0.00 8.87
CA ALA A 53 10.03 1.14 9.67
C ALA A 53 8.54 1.12 10.06
N THR A 54 7.72 0.27 9.44
CA THR A 54 6.31 0.15 9.84
C THR A 54 6.17 -0.56 11.21
N PRO A 55 5.14 -0.21 12.00
CA PRO A 55 4.93 -0.82 13.30
C PRO A 55 4.82 -2.35 13.20
N ARG A 56 5.61 -3.05 14.02
CA ARG A 56 5.48 -4.50 14.22
C ARG A 56 4.23 -4.81 15.03
N CYS A 57 3.84 -6.08 15.06
CA CYS A 57 2.71 -6.49 15.88
C CYS A 57 2.92 -6.17 17.36
N ASP A 58 1.89 -5.63 17.99
CA ASP A 58 1.86 -5.40 19.44
C ASP A 58 2.04 -6.75 20.17
N PRO A 59 3.07 -6.89 21.04
CA PRO A 59 3.29 -8.12 21.79
C PRO A 59 2.14 -8.45 22.77
N ALA A 60 1.31 -7.48 23.14
CA ALA A 60 0.11 -7.69 23.94
C ALA A 60 -1.09 -8.19 23.13
N ALA A 61 -1.05 -8.10 21.79
CA ALA A 61 -2.15 -8.54 20.95
C ALA A 61 -2.29 -10.06 20.95
N LYS A 62 -3.51 -10.55 21.18
CA LYS A 62 -3.80 -11.99 21.18
C LYS A 62 -3.60 -12.64 19.80
N HIS A 63 -3.80 -11.87 18.73
CA HIS A 63 -3.61 -12.33 17.36
C HIS A 63 -2.87 -11.29 16.54
N CYS A 64 -1.82 -11.70 15.84
CA CYS A 64 -1.11 -10.89 14.86
C CYS A 64 -1.40 -11.42 13.45
N PHE A 65 -1.67 -10.54 12.50
CA PHE A 65 -1.90 -10.92 11.10
C PHE A 65 -0.96 -10.16 10.17
N GLY A 66 -0.45 -10.85 9.14
CA GLY A 66 0.41 -10.24 8.14
C GLY A 66 -0.36 -9.39 7.14
N LEU A 67 0.19 -8.24 6.81
CA LEU A 67 -0.16 -7.42 5.66
C LEU A 67 0.90 -7.61 4.59
N PHE A 68 0.48 -8.02 3.40
CA PHE A 68 1.32 -7.96 2.21
C PHE A 68 0.94 -6.67 1.48
N VAL A 69 1.83 -5.68 1.53
CA VAL A 69 1.59 -4.34 0.96
C VAL A 69 2.17 -4.26 -0.45
N HIS A 70 1.33 -3.90 -1.41
CA HIS A 70 1.67 -3.72 -2.80
C HIS A 70 1.61 -2.21 -3.09
N VAL A 71 2.72 -1.60 -3.48
CA VAL A 71 2.80 -0.14 -3.65
C VAL A 71 3.14 0.17 -5.10
N VAL A 72 2.27 0.94 -5.77
CA VAL A 72 2.61 1.46 -7.10
C VAL A 72 3.83 2.35 -6.99
N VAL A 73 4.79 2.16 -7.89
CA VAL A 73 5.93 3.04 -8.11
C VAL A 73 5.79 3.73 -9.46
N ASP A 74 6.35 4.93 -9.60
CA ASP A 74 6.51 5.59 -10.90
C ASP A 74 7.64 4.95 -11.73
N ASP A 75 7.90 5.50 -12.91
CA ASP A 75 8.89 4.97 -13.84
C ASP A 75 10.33 5.11 -13.31
N GLU A 76 10.54 6.03 -12.37
CA GLU A 76 11.77 6.24 -11.62
C GLU A 76 11.87 5.35 -10.36
N GLY A 77 10.85 4.55 -10.07
CA GLY A 77 10.80 3.64 -8.92
C GLY A 77 10.38 4.30 -7.60
N ALA A 78 9.95 5.57 -7.61
CA ALA A 78 9.47 6.25 -6.41
C ALA A 78 8.02 5.83 -6.08
N PRO A 79 7.72 5.50 -4.82
CA PRO A 79 6.40 5.04 -4.43
C PRO A 79 5.35 6.16 -4.50
N VAL A 80 4.12 5.84 -4.89
CA VAL A 80 3.00 6.80 -4.95
C VAL A 80 2.61 7.38 -3.59
N GLN A 81 3.11 6.82 -2.49
CA GLN A 81 2.93 7.29 -1.12
C GLN A 81 4.20 7.13 -0.30
N SER A 82 4.37 7.99 0.70
CA SER A 82 5.53 7.98 1.57
C SER A 82 5.46 6.86 2.63
N LEU A 83 6.62 6.54 3.19
CA LEU A 83 6.75 5.66 4.35
C LEU A 83 5.90 6.15 5.54
N GLU A 84 5.94 7.45 5.83
CA GLU A 84 5.17 8.04 6.94
C GLU A 84 3.67 7.81 6.75
N TRP A 85 3.18 7.97 5.52
CA TRP A 85 1.78 7.74 5.20
C TRP A 85 1.37 6.28 5.44
N VAL A 86 2.16 5.32 4.94
CA VAL A 86 1.85 3.89 5.10
C VAL A 86 1.93 3.48 6.57
N THR A 87 2.94 3.99 7.29
CA THR A 87 3.09 3.80 8.74
C THR A 87 1.87 4.31 9.51
N ALA A 88 1.35 5.50 9.16
CA ALA A 88 0.17 6.06 9.81
C ALA A 88 -1.09 5.20 9.59
N GLN A 89 -1.29 4.65 8.38
CA GLN A 89 -2.40 3.73 8.10
C GLN A 89 -2.33 2.48 8.99
N ILE A 90 -1.15 1.88 9.11
CA ILE A 90 -0.93 0.65 9.88
C ILE A 90 -1.09 0.92 11.37
N ALA A 91 -0.50 2.01 11.88
CA ALA A 91 -0.66 2.43 13.28
C ALA A 91 -2.14 2.66 13.63
N GLY A 92 -2.88 3.36 12.75
CA GLY A 92 -4.32 3.54 12.92
C GLY A 92 -5.09 2.23 12.93
N ALA A 93 -4.73 1.27 12.07
CA ALA A 93 -5.32 -0.06 12.07
C ALA A 93 -5.03 -0.84 13.36
N GLN A 94 -3.78 -0.88 13.82
CA GLN A 94 -3.40 -1.58 15.05
C GLN A 94 -4.17 -1.03 16.26
N ASP A 95 -4.16 0.29 16.46
CA ASP A 95 -4.79 0.94 17.61
C ASP A 95 -6.28 0.58 17.71
N ARG A 96 -7.06 0.66 16.62
CA ARG A 96 -8.50 0.36 16.65
C ARG A 96 -8.82 -1.14 16.70
N PHE A 97 -8.00 -1.99 16.10
CA PHE A 97 -8.25 -3.44 16.09
C PHE A 97 -7.80 -4.14 17.37
N ALA A 98 -6.82 -3.59 18.08
CA ALA A 98 -6.42 -4.10 19.39
C ALA A 98 -7.63 -4.13 20.34
N GLU A 99 -8.36 -3.02 20.45
CA GLU A 99 -9.56 -2.92 21.28
C GLU A 99 -10.76 -3.71 20.71
N ALA A 100 -11.03 -3.57 19.40
CA ALA A 100 -12.27 -4.08 18.82
C ALA A 100 -12.25 -5.60 18.59
N ALA A 101 -11.09 -6.16 18.29
CA ALA A 101 -10.98 -7.53 17.81
C ALA A 101 -9.82 -8.31 18.43
N ASP A 102 -9.11 -7.77 19.43
CA ASP A 102 -7.93 -8.42 20.03
C ASP A 102 -6.92 -8.84 18.94
N ALA A 103 -6.70 -7.93 17.99
CA ALA A 103 -5.92 -8.19 16.78
C ALA A 103 -4.96 -7.03 16.50
N SER A 104 -3.76 -7.37 16.06
CA SER A 104 -2.75 -6.45 15.53
C SER A 104 -2.34 -6.88 14.12
N PHE A 105 -1.68 -5.98 13.41
CA PHE A 105 -1.18 -6.18 12.06
C PHE A 105 0.32 -5.92 11.99
N GLU A 106 1.02 -6.56 11.07
CA GLU A 106 2.40 -6.21 10.73
C GLU A 106 2.60 -6.33 9.22
N VAL A 107 3.44 -5.48 8.65
CA VAL A 107 3.85 -5.64 7.25
C VAL A 107 4.85 -6.78 7.19
N VAL A 108 4.48 -7.84 6.48
CA VAL A 108 5.33 -9.04 6.34
C VAL A 108 6.10 -9.03 5.04
N GLU A 109 5.59 -8.33 4.03
CA GLU A 109 6.16 -8.25 2.70
C GLU A 109 5.71 -6.95 2.03
N VAL A 110 6.59 -6.37 1.21
CA VAL A 110 6.32 -5.18 0.40
C VAL A 110 6.75 -5.47 -1.03
N GLU A 111 5.84 -5.28 -1.99
CA GLU A 111 6.09 -5.52 -3.41
C GLU A 111 5.82 -4.24 -4.24
N PRO A 112 6.74 -3.84 -5.13
CA PRO A 112 6.47 -2.77 -6.09
C PRO A 112 5.43 -3.22 -7.11
N LEU A 113 4.52 -2.32 -7.46
CA LEU A 113 3.64 -2.46 -8.61
C LEU A 113 4.03 -1.48 -9.71
N ALA A 114 3.97 -1.95 -10.96
CA ALA A 114 4.25 -1.13 -12.12
C ALA A 114 3.29 0.08 -12.22
N ALA A 115 3.78 1.17 -12.79
CA ALA A 115 3.01 2.40 -13.04
C ALA A 115 1.70 2.19 -13.81
N ALA A 116 1.60 1.11 -14.60
CA ALA A 116 0.35 0.71 -15.28
C ALA A 116 -0.82 0.41 -14.32
N HIS A 117 -0.55 0.20 -13.03
CA HIS A 117 -1.55 0.00 -11.97
C HIS A 117 -1.86 1.28 -11.18
N ARG A 118 -1.32 2.43 -11.59
CA ARG A 118 -1.51 3.72 -10.89
C ARG A 118 -2.97 4.14 -10.82
N ASP A 119 -3.73 3.94 -11.89
CA ASP A 119 -5.10 4.42 -12.01
C ASP A 119 -6.08 3.25 -12.13
N ILE A 120 -6.92 3.07 -11.11
CA ILE A 120 -7.90 1.99 -11.04
C ILE A 120 -9.29 2.55 -11.34
N VAL A 121 -9.73 2.42 -12.59
CA VAL A 121 -10.94 3.11 -13.09
C VAL A 121 -12.17 2.22 -13.18
N SER A 122 -12.00 0.89 -13.19
CA SER A 122 -13.11 -0.05 -13.40
C SER A 122 -13.12 -1.22 -12.41
N ARG A 123 -14.26 -1.91 -12.34
CA ARG A 123 -14.38 -3.19 -11.61
C ARG A 123 -13.42 -4.25 -12.16
N LEU A 124 -13.11 -4.21 -13.46
CA LEU A 124 -12.19 -5.14 -14.09
C LEU A 124 -10.74 -4.86 -13.65
N ASP A 125 -10.37 -3.59 -13.50
CA ASP A 125 -9.04 -3.22 -13.02
C ASP A 125 -8.84 -3.69 -11.59
N ARG A 126 -9.85 -3.50 -10.73
CA ARG A 126 -9.82 -4.01 -9.35
C ARG A 126 -9.60 -5.52 -9.31
N ASP A 127 -10.30 -6.28 -10.15
CA ASP A 127 -10.12 -7.74 -10.27
C ASP A 127 -8.71 -8.11 -10.77
N LYS A 128 -8.25 -7.48 -11.85
CA LYS A 128 -6.94 -7.75 -12.46
C LYS A 128 -5.79 -7.41 -11.52
N LEU A 129 -5.94 -6.36 -10.71
CA LEU A 129 -4.96 -5.93 -9.73
C LEU A 129 -4.69 -7.03 -8.68
N GLY A 130 -5.73 -7.60 -8.07
CA GLY A 130 -5.52 -8.53 -6.95
C GLY A 130 -5.34 -10.00 -7.33
N ARG A 131 -5.83 -10.44 -8.49
CA ARG A 131 -5.80 -11.87 -8.88
C ARG A 131 -4.40 -12.49 -8.93
N PRO A 132 -3.37 -11.85 -9.51
CA PRO A 132 -2.03 -12.44 -9.61
C PRO A 132 -1.36 -12.58 -8.24
N HIS A 133 -1.65 -11.68 -7.31
CA HIS A 133 -0.96 -11.60 -6.02
C HIS A 133 -1.69 -12.37 -4.91
N PHE A 134 -2.98 -12.69 -5.08
CA PHE A 134 -3.79 -13.27 -4.01
C PHE A 134 -3.18 -14.55 -3.43
N SER A 135 -2.98 -14.53 -2.12
CA SER A 135 -2.65 -15.69 -1.30
C SER A 135 -3.49 -15.69 -0.02
N ARG A 136 -3.56 -16.85 0.64
CA ARG A 136 -4.19 -16.99 1.96
C ARG A 136 -3.17 -16.74 3.07
N GLY A 137 -3.66 -16.45 4.27
CA GLY A 137 -2.85 -16.30 5.47
C GLY A 137 -2.45 -14.86 5.77
N VAL A 138 -2.57 -13.96 4.80
CA VAL A 138 -2.27 -12.53 4.90
C VAL A 138 -3.42 -11.69 4.33
N VAL A 139 -3.43 -10.41 4.66
CA VAL A 139 -4.27 -9.42 3.96
C VAL A 139 -3.43 -8.75 2.89
N HIS A 140 -3.87 -8.82 1.64
CA HIS A 140 -3.27 -8.03 0.56
C HIS A 140 -3.82 -6.61 0.59
N VAL A 141 -2.92 -5.63 0.65
CA VAL A 141 -3.23 -4.19 0.66
C VAL A 141 -2.52 -3.54 -0.51
N PHE A 142 -3.28 -2.93 -1.41
CA PHE A 142 -2.79 -2.23 -2.59
C PHE A 142 -2.81 -0.72 -2.35
N VAL A 143 -1.72 -0.02 -2.63
CA VAL A 143 -1.61 1.44 -2.58
C VAL A 143 -1.41 1.96 -4.00
N VAL A 144 -2.42 2.62 -4.53
CA VAL A 144 -2.47 3.10 -5.92
C VAL A 144 -2.55 4.62 -5.99
N GLY A 145 -2.30 5.20 -7.16
CA GLY A 145 -2.41 6.64 -7.39
C GLY A 145 -3.85 7.12 -7.25
N SER A 146 -4.75 6.64 -8.11
CA SER A 146 -6.16 7.00 -8.11
C SER A 146 -7.08 5.76 -8.08
N LEU A 147 -8.27 5.94 -7.52
CA LEU A 147 -9.27 4.88 -7.42
C LEU A 147 -10.65 5.47 -7.69
N ALA A 148 -11.20 5.18 -8.87
CA ALA A 148 -12.52 5.65 -9.25
C ALA A 148 -13.62 4.98 -8.40
N ASP A 149 -14.69 5.73 -8.10
CA ASP A 149 -15.95 5.12 -7.71
C ASP A 149 -16.53 4.39 -8.92
N VAL A 150 -16.75 3.08 -8.81
CA VAL A 150 -17.31 2.27 -9.90
C VAL A 150 -18.83 2.20 -9.84
N ASP A 151 -19.43 2.78 -8.80
CA ASP A 151 -20.87 2.82 -8.55
C ASP A 151 -21.45 4.25 -8.69
N GLY A 152 -20.60 5.25 -8.93
CA GLY A 152 -20.98 6.65 -9.08
C GLY A 152 -19.85 7.48 -9.69
N PRO A 153 -20.07 8.79 -9.92
CA PRO A 153 -19.00 9.67 -10.38
C PRO A 153 -18.01 10.00 -9.25
N GLY A 154 -16.73 10.16 -9.61
CA GLY A 154 -15.67 10.65 -8.73
C GLY A 154 -14.69 9.58 -8.25
N GLU A 155 -13.90 9.94 -7.24
CA GLU A 155 -12.87 9.09 -6.66
C GLU A 155 -13.20 8.70 -5.23
N ILE A 156 -12.74 7.52 -4.82
CA ILE A 156 -12.86 7.02 -3.45
C ILE A 156 -11.47 6.84 -2.82
N ARG A 157 -11.45 6.92 -1.49
CA ARG A 157 -10.24 6.82 -0.68
C ARG A 157 -9.72 5.39 -0.53
N GLY A 158 -10.62 4.41 -0.59
CA GLY A 158 -10.28 3.01 -0.47
C GLY A 158 -11.48 2.11 -0.69
N VAL A 159 -11.23 0.81 -0.84
CA VAL A 159 -12.24 -0.23 -0.96
C VAL A 159 -11.71 -1.59 -0.51
N HIS A 160 -12.51 -2.30 0.29
CA HIS A 160 -12.42 -3.76 0.40
C HIS A 160 -13.09 -4.40 -0.82
N TRP A 161 -12.28 -5.09 -1.63
CA TRP A 161 -12.73 -5.72 -2.85
C TRP A 161 -12.80 -7.25 -2.68
N ARG A 162 -13.85 -7.85 -3.23
CA ARG A 162 -13.98 -9.31 -3.41
C ARG A 162 -13.90 -9.60 -4.89
N ASP A 163 -13.04 -10.52 -5.30
CA ASP A 163 -12.94 -10.95 -6.70
C ASP A 163 -14.33 -11.41 -7.18
N ARG A 164 -14.80 -10.81 -8.26
CA ARG A 164 -16.13 -11.13 -8.82
C ARG A 164 -16.22 -12.57 -9.32
N ALA A 165 -15.10 -13.19 -9.72
CA ALA A 165 -15.06 -14.59 -10.14
C ALA A 165 -14.97 -15.57 -8.96
N ASN A 166 -14.42 -15.14 -7.82
CA ASN A 166 -14.30 -15.96 -6.62
C ASN A 166 -14.28 -15.08 -5.36
N THR A 167 -15.44 -14.92 -4.73
CA THR A 167 -15.61 -13.99 -3.59
C THR A 167 -14.91 -14.42 -2.29
N ALA A 168 -14.29 -15.61 -2.26
CA ALA A 168 -13.37 -16.03 -1.20
C ALA A 168 -12.01 -15.33 -1.34
N ARG A 169 -11.66 -14.84 -2.53
CA ARG A 169 -10.51 -13.96 -2.76
C ARG A 169 -10.90 -12.52 -2.50
N ARG A 170 -10.13 -11.85 -1.66
CA ARG A 170 -10.39 -10.48 -1.24
C ARG A 170 -9.11 -9.77 -0.85
N TRP A 171 -9.13 -8.46 -1.00
CA TRP A 171 -8.02 -7.56 -0.70
C TRP A 171 -8.56 -6.16 -0.38
N VAL A 172 -7.67 -5.29 0.06
CA VAL A 172 -7.94 -3.87 0.29
C VAL A 172 -7.17 -3.06 -0.76
N ILE A 173 -7.79 -2.01 -1.31
CA ILE A 173 -7.14 -1.04 -2.19
C ILE A 173 -7.31 0.33 -1.54
N LEU A 174 -6.23 1.10 -1.46
CA LEU A 174 -6.19 2.49 -0.99
C LEU A 174 -5.69 3.38 -2.11
N SER A 175 -6.31 4.53 -2.31
CA SER A 175 -5.78 5.58 -3.21
C SER A 175 -4.84 6.52 -2.47
N SER A 176 -4.06 7.30 -3.21
CA SER A 176 -3.16 8.32 -2.66
C SER A 176 -3.87 9.37 -1.79
N ILE A 177 -5.17 9.58 -2.02
CA ILE A 177 -5.99 10.53 -1.26
C ILE A 177 -6.59 9.93 0.02
N ALA A 178 -6.23 8.70 0.40
CA ALA A 178 -6.77 8.09 1.62
C ALA A 178 -6.37 8.88 2.87
N GLY A 179 -7.34 9.03 3.79
CA GLY A 179 -7.09 9.61 5.10
C GLY A 179 -6.49 8.57 6.05
N SER A 180 -5.94 9.00 7.18
CA SER A 180 -5.17 8.14 8.11
C SER A 180 -5.91 6.91 8.66
N LEU A 181 -7.25 6.88 8.63
CA LEU A 181 -8.04 5.73 9.08
C LEU A 181 -8.79 5.02 7.95
N THR A 182 -8.44 5.29 6.68
CA THR A 182 -9.08 4.61 5.55
C THR A 182 -8.73 3.12 5.54
N LEU A 183 -7.47 2.73 5.76
CA LEU A 183 -7.11 1.31 5.88
C LEU A 183 -7.92 0.63 6.99
N THR A 184 -8.03 1.27 8.16
CA THR A 184 -8.81 0.75 9.29
C THR A 184 -10.29 0.51 8.91
N HIS A 185 -10.90 1.43 8.16
CA HIS A 185 -12.27 1.28 7.67
C HIS A 185 -12.40 0.10 6.71
N GLU A 186 -11.50 0.00 5.72
CA GLU A 186 -11.55 -1.09 4.73
C GLU A 186 -11.24 -2.45 5.34
N LEU A 187 -10.35 -2.51 6.34
CA LEU A 187 -10.17 -3.71 7.16
C LEU A 187 -11.45 -4.05 7.93
N GLY A 188 -12.22 -3.06 8.41
CA GLY A 188 -13.55 -3.33 8.99
C GLY A 188 -14.44 -4.13 8.03
N HIS A 189 -14.48 -3.73 6.76
CA HIS A 189 -15.17 -4.47 5.71
C HIS A 189 -14.57 -5.85 5.42
N PHE A 190 -13.24 -5.96 5.40
CA PHE A 190 -12.54 -7.24 5.28
C PHE A 190 -13.02 -8.20 6.38
N PHE A 191 -13.10 -7.73 7.63
CA PHE A 191 -13.63 -8.39 8.82
C PHE A 191 -15.17 -8.44 8.89
N SER A 192 -15.82 -8.41 7.73
CA SER A 192 -17.26 -8.67 7.55
C SER A 192 -18.19 -7.64 8.20
N LEU A 193 -17.71 -6.42 8.45
CA LEU A 193 -18.59 -5.31 8.83
C LEU A 193 -19.23 -4.69 7.59
N PRO A 194 -20.56 -4.45 7.59
CA PRO A 194 -21.17 -3.52 6.65
C PRO A 194 -20.90 -2.07 7.11
N HIS A 195 -21.26 -1.09 6.26
CA HIS A 195 -21.43 0.26 6.77
C HIS A 195 -22.48 0.29 7.90
N SER A 196 -22.26 1.19 8.83
CA SER A 196 -23.04 1.31 10.05
C SER A 196 -23.82 2.61 10.10
N ARG A 197 -24.76 2.68 11.05
CA ARG A 197 -25.48 3.90 11.43
C ARG A 197 -25.18 4.32 12.87
N TYR A 198 -24.30 3.61 13.58
CA TYR A 198 -23.93 4.00 14.94
C TYR A 198 -23.16 5.32 14.89
N ALA A 199 -23.62 6.32 15.65
CA ALA A 199 -22.93 7.60 15.76
C ALA A 199 -21.50 7.36 16.31
N GLY A 200 -20.51 8.01 15.71
CA GLY A 200 -19.10 7.84 16.09
C GLY A 200 -18.45 6.51 15.66
N SER A 201 -19.19 5.61 15.00
CA SER A 201 -18.58 4.42 14.41
C SER A 201 -17.70 4.80 13.22
N LEU A 202 -16.52 4.18 13.14
CA LEU A 202 -15.63 4.28 11.99
C LEU A 202 -16.29 3.71 10.71
N MET A 203 -17.24 2.78 10.86
CA MET A 203 -18.00 2.21 9.74
C MET A 203 -19.18 3.07 9.30
N ASN A 204 -19.45 4.20 9.97
CA ASN A 204 -20.54 5.10 9.64
C ASN A 204 -20.08 6.20 8.68
N LYS A 205 -20.66 6.25 7.47
CA LYS A 205 -20.38 7.28 6.45
C LYS A 205 -21.27 8.51 6.55
N GLN A 206 -22.26 8.52 7.45
CA GLN A 206 -23.17 9.64 7.63
C GLN A 206 -22.45 10.82 8.32
N PRO A 207 -22.84 12.07 7.99
CA PRO A 207 -22.38 13.24 8.70
C PRO A 207 -22.79 13.20 10.19
N GLY A 208 -22.04 13.90 11.03
CA GLY A 208 -22.25 13.98 12.48
C GLY A 208 -21.40 12.99 13.29
N GLY A 209 -21.49 13.09 14.62
CA GLY A 209 -20.62 12.37 15.55
C GLY A 209 -19.24 13.04 15.71
N PRO A 210 -18.32 12.40 16.46
CA PRO A 210 -16.98 12.92 16.66
C PRO A 210 -16.18 13.02 15.35
N PRO A 211 -15.12 13.85 15.32
CA PRO A 211 -14.17 13.92 14.22
C PRO A 211 -13.71 12.52 13.77
N PHE A 212 -13.48 12.35 12.46
CA PHE A 212 -13.19 11.02 11.90
C PHE A 212 -12.00 10.32 12.58
N ALA A 213 -10.95 11.09 12.93
CA ALA A 213 -9.76 10.60 13.64
C ALA A 213 -10.05 10.00 15.03
N GLU A 214 -11.13 10.45 15.68
CA GLU A 214 -11.56 9.99 17.01
C GLU A 214 -12.54 8.82 16.94
N ARG A 215 -13.05 8.47 15.75
CA ARG A 215 -14.02 7.38 15.59
C ARG A 215 -13.40 6.03 15.94
N ARG A 216 -14.27 5.12 16.41
CA ARG A 216 -13.92 3.76 16.85
C ARG A 216 -14.90 2.75 16.27
N PHE A 217 -14.64 1.46 16.41
CA PHE A 217 -15.66 0.45 16.15
C PHE A 217 -16.65 0.42 17.31
N HIS A 218 -17.94 0.39 17.00
CA HIS A 218 -18.98 0.24 18.01
C HIS A 218 -18.92 -1.16 18.64
N ALA A 219 -19.32 -1.33 19.91
CA ALA A 219 -19.24 -2.62 20.61
C ALA A 219 -19.93 -3.79 19.86
N LYS A 220 -21.06 -3.51 19.20
CA LYS A 220 -21.77 -4.50 18.34
C LYS A 220 -20.99 -4.87 17.07
N GLU A 221 -20.18 -3.96 16.54
CA GLU A 221 -19.27 -4.21 15.42
C GLU A 221 -18.07 -5.03 15.88
N ALA A 222 -17.45 -4.64 16.99
CA ALA A 222 -16.37 -5.40 17.65
C ALA A 222 -16.77 -6.88 17.86
N ALA A 223 -17.97 -7.14 18.38
CA ALA A 223 -18.48 -8.51 18.53
C ALA A 223 -18.61 -9.26 17.19
N LYS A 224 -19.01 -8.59 16.10
CA LYS A 224 -19.05 -9.20 14.75
C LYS A 224 -17.64 -9.46 14.22
N MET A 225 -16.72 -8.51 14.38
CA MET A 225 -15.32 -8.66 13.96
C MET A 225 -14.66 -9.84 14.65
N ARG A 226 -14.85 -10.02 15.96
CA ARG A 226 -14.30 -11.17 16.70
C ARG A 226 -14.77 -12.51 16.13
N ARG A 227 -16.07 -12.62 15.79
CA ARG A 227 -16.61 -13.84 15.14
C ARG A 227 -16.07 -14.04 13.74
N ALA A 228 -16.00 -12.97 12.94
CA ALA A 228 -15.45 -13.02 11.59
C ALA A 228 -13.96 -13.42 11.60
N LYS A 229 -13.17 -12.83 12.50
CA LYS A 229 -11.77 -13.18 12.75
C LYS A 229 -11.62 -14.68 13.06
N ALA A 230 -12.41 -15.20 14.00
CA ALA A 230 -12.36 -16.62 14.36
C ALA A 230 -12.67 -17.53 13.17
N ALA A 231 -13.68 -17.18 12.36
CA ALA A 231 -14.00 -17.92 11.14
C ALA A 231 -12.86 -17.88 10.11
N MET A 232 -12.22 -16.72 9.92
CA MET A 232 -11.08 -16.57 9.02
C MET A 232 -9.83 -17.32 9.46
N ILE A 233 -9.63 -17.46 10.77
CA ILE A 233 -8.57 -18.33 11.29
C ILE A 233 -8.93 -19.78 10.99
N GLY A 234 -10.17 -20.18 11.27
CA GLY A 234 -10.64 -21.56 11.10
C GLY A 234 -10.61 -22.05 9.65
N ASP A 235 -10.88 -21.18 8.68
CA ASP A 235 -10.78 -21.51 7.26
C ASP A 235 -9.38 -21.22 6.66
N GLY A 236 -8.46 -20.63 7.43
CA GLY A 236 -7.12 -20.27 6.98
C GLY A 236 -7.08 -19.07 6.04
N THR A 237 -8.12 -18.24 5.95
CA THR A 237 -8.05 -16.95 5.25
C THR A 237 -6.98 -16.07 5.88
N LEU A 238 -6.91 -16.09 7.21
CA LEU A 238 -5.85 -15.47 7.98
C LEU A 238 -5.12 -16.52 8.81
N VAL A 239 -3.79 -16.43 8.85
CA VAL A 239 -2.97 -17.29 9.70
C VAL A 239 -2.38 -16.39 10.78
N PRO A 240 -2.72 -16.61 12.07
CA PRO A 240 -2.09 -15.87 13.16
C PRO A 240 -0.58 -16.08 13.13
N ARG A 241 0.17 -14.99 13.30
CA ARG A 241 1.62 -15.01 13.40
C ARG A 241 2.01 -15.07 14.86
N ALA A 242 3.17 -15.66 15.13
CA ALA A 242 3.78 -15.58 16.45
C ALA A 242 3.97 -14.10 16.79
N ALA A 243 3.64 -13.70 18.04
CA ALA A 243 3.95 -12.36 18.49
C ALA A 243 5.45 -12.11 18.30
N ALA A 244 5.81 -10.93 17.77
CA ALA A 244 7.20 -10.53 17.73
C ALA A 244 7.77 -10.61 19.15
N LYS A 245 8.95 -11.22 19.30
CA LYS A 245 9.66 -11.14 20.57
C LYS A 245 9.86 -9.65 20.88
N PRO A 246 9.60 -9.18 22.11
CA PRO A 246 9.86 -7.78 22.45
C PRO A 246 11.27 -7.43 22.00
N ALA A 247 11.43 -6.32 21.27
CA ALA A 247 12.75 -5.82 20.95
C ALA A 247 13.50 -5.68 22.28
N GLU A 248 14.67 -6.33 22.39
CA GLU A 248 15.51 -6.11 23.57
C GLU A 248 15.78 -4.61 23.65
N PRO A 249 15.67 -4.01 24.85
CA PRO A 249 15.93 -2.58 25.00
C PRO A 249 17.32 -2.32 24.40
N GLY A 250 17.35 -1.50 23.35
CA GLY A 250 18.62 -1.07 22.76
C GLY A 250 19.50 -0.49 23.86
N PRO A 251 20.83 -0.57 23.73
CA PRO A 251 21.74 0.02 24.71
C PRO A 251 21.30 1.46 24.97
N ALA A 252 21.05 1.78 26.24
CA ALA A 252 20.69 3.12 26.63
C ALA A 252 21.74 4.07 26.04
N ALA A 253 21.29 5.09 25.30
CA ALA A 253 22.20 6.13 24.84
C ALA A 253 22.89 6.72 26.07
N GLU A 254 24.20 6.49 26.18
CA GLU A 254 25.01 7.08 27.25
C GLU A 254 24.92 8.62 27.12
N PRO A 255 24.79 9.34 28.25
CA PRO A 255 24.60 10.79 28.28
C PRO A 255 25.82 11.58 27.79
#